data_AF-A0A1D7MCM1-F1
#
_entry.id   AF-A0A1D7MCM1-F1
#
_cell.length_a   1.000
_cell.length_b   1.000
_cell.length_c   1.000
_cell.angle_alpha   90.00
_cell.angle_beta   90.00
_cell.angle_gamma   90.00
#
_symmetry.space_group_name_H-M   'P 1'
#
loop_
_entity.id
_entity.type
_entity.pdbx_description
1 polymer ?
#
loop_
_entity_poly.entity_id
_entity_poly.type
_entity_poly.pdbx_seq_one_letter_code
_entity_poly.pdbx_strand_id
1 'polypeptide(L)'
;MSTDKQLDKTLNIGSEIRLAEGIKKHVKIGTIALIRQVREEMDGVVHKFSFSIGRKKWEATEDREAVDWPKVEEMYKKVFNLVLVEEITEKEYELIDQDGIAVLDDLLDRFLF
;
A
#
# COMPACT_ATOMS: atom_id res chain seq x y z
N MET A 1 1.29 -11.85 -27.48
CA MET A 1 1.45 -10.93 -26.33
C MET A 1 2.79 -10.24 -26.51
N SER A 2 2.79 -8.93 -26.79
CA SER A 2 3.97 -8.22 -27.29
C SER A 2 4.99 -7.91 -26.20
N THR A 3 6.25 -8.11 -26.56
CA THR A 3 7.50 -7.87 -25.81
C THR A 3 7.59 -6.46 -25.19
N ASP A 4 6.85 -5.48 -25.73
CA ASP A 4 6.80 -4.09 -25.22
C ASP A 4 6.32 -3.98 -23.77
N LYS A 5 5.33 -4.78 -23.34
CA LYS A 5 4.85 -4.76 -21.94
C LYS A 5 5.90 -5.22 -20.93
N GLN A 6 6.91 -5.96 -21.37
CA GLN A 6 7.92 -6.54 -20.50
C GLN A 6 9.13 -5.61 -20.33
N LEU A 7 9.48 -4.84 -21.37
CA LEU A 7 10.53 -3.81 -21.34
C LEU A 7 10.16 -2.61 -20.45
N ASP A 8 8.90 -2.16 -20.49
CA ASP A 8 8.39 -1.06 -19.66
C ASP A 8 8.45 -1.35 -18.15
N LYS A 9 8.39 -2.63 -17.77
CA LYS A 9 8.46 -3.05 -16.37
C LYS A 9 9.86 -2.85 -15.78
N THR A 10 10.92 -3.04 -16.57
CA THR A 10 12.32 -2.90 -16.12
C THR A 10 12.77 -1.45 -15.93
N LEU A 11 12.15 -0.49 -16.63
CA LEU A 11 12.53 0.94 -16.54
C LEU A 11 11.89 1.67 -15.35
N ASN A 12 10.85 1.11 -14.74
CA ASN A 12 10.10 1.71 -13.64
C ASN A 12 10.33 1.02 -12.29
N ILE A 13 11.46 0.31 -12.12
CA ILE A 13 11.81 -0.38 -10.87
C ILE A 13 12.70 0.53 -10.03
N GLY A 14 12.23 0.89 -8.84
CA GLY A 14 12.93 1.66 -7.82
C GLY A 14 13.55 0.78 -6.74
N SER A 15 13.59 1.28 -5.51
CA SER A 15 14.21 0.62 -4.36
C SER A 15 13.55 -0.73 -4.02
N GLU A 16 14.36 -1.72 -3.63
CA GLU A 16 13.90 -2.95 -2.97
C GLU A 16 13.51 -2.65 -1.51
N ILE A 17 12.39 -3.21 -1.07
CA ILE A 17 11.94 -3.21 0.31
C ILE A 17 11.75 -4.66 0.80
N ARG A 18 11.94 -4.87 2.09
CA ARG A 18 11.71 -6.16 2.76
C ARG A 18 10.43 -6.05 3.60
N LEU A 19 9.53 -7.02 3.43
CA LEU A 19 8.26 -7.09 4.17
C LEU A 19 8.22 -8.23 5.20
N ALA A 20 9.03 -9.26 5.01
CA ALA A 20 9.23 -10.35 5.96
C ALA A 20 10.53 -11.10 5.63
N GLU A 21 10.85 -12.16 6.37
CA GLU A 21 11.85 -13.13 5.92
C GLU A 21 11.43 -13.77 4.59
N GLY A 22 12.29 -13.69 3.57
CA GLY A 22 12.01 -14.22 2.23
C GLY A 22 11.04 -13.40 1.38
N ILE A 23 10.42 -12.33 1.91
CA ILE A 23 9.49 -11.47 1.17
C ILE A 23 10.17 -10.13 0.88
N LYS A 24 10.56 -9.96 -0.39
CA LYS A 24 11.16 -8.74 -0.93
C LYS A 24 10.31 -8.24 -2.11
N LYS A 25 10.13 -6.93 -2.19
CA LYS A 25 9.34 -6.26 -3.22
C LYS A 25 10.09 -5.07 -3.76
N HIS A 26 9.86 -4.71 -5.01
CA HIS A 26 10.37 -3.49 -5.59
C HIS A 26 9.29 -2.42 -5.66
N VAL A 27 9.68 -1.21 -5.30
CA VAL A 27 8.82 -0.03 -5.39
C VAL A 27 8.87 0.50 -6.82
N LYS A 28 7.71 0.83 -7.40
CA LYS A 28 7.64 1.51 -8.70
C LYS A 28 8.21 2.92 -8.58
N ILE A 29 8.94 3.36 -9.60
CA ILE A 29 9.36 4.75 -9.70
C ILE A 29 8.11 5.65 -9.76
N GLY A 30 8.01 6.59 -8.82
CA GLY A 30 6.90 7.50 -8.70
C GLY A 30 6.82 8.47 -9.89
N THR A 31 6.05 8.14 -10.91
CA THR A 31 5.66 9.12 -11.94
C THR A 31 4.63 10.09 -11.36
N ILE A 32 4.51 11.29 -11.94
CA ILE A 32 3.49 12.27 -11.54
C ILE A 32 2.08 11.67 -11.61
N ALA A 33 1.81 10.82 -12.61
CA ALA A 33 0.53 10.13 -12.76
C ALA A 33 0.27 9.14 -11.61
N LEU A 34 1.28 8.33 -11.25
CA LEU A 34 1.17 7.40 -10.13
C LEU A 34 0.96 8.13 -8.80
N ILE A 35 1.71 9.22 -8.56
CA ILE A 35 1.56 10.03 -7.35
C ILE A 35 0.15 10.60 -7.24
N ARG A 36 -0.41 11.14 -8.34
CA ARG A 36 -1.80 11.64 -8.35
C ARG A 36 -2.80 10.53 -8.04
N GLN A 37 -2.65 9.38 -8.68
CA GLN A 37 -3.54 8.24 -8.44
C GLN A 37 -3.48 7.78 -6.97
N VAL A 38 -2.29 7.69 -6.38
CA VAL A 38 -2.14 7.35 -4.95
C VAL A 38 -2.84 8.38 -4.07
N ARG A 39 -2.67 9.68 -4.34
CA ARG A 39 -3.32 10.75 -3.57
C ARG A 39 -4.85 10.75 -3.70
N GLU A 40 -5.37 10.44 -4.89
CA GLU A 40 -6.81 10.31 -5.12
C GLU A 40 -7.40 9.13 -4.36
N GLU A 41 -6.73 7.97 -4.37
CA GLU A 41 -7.19 6.78 -3.64
C GLU A 41 -7.07 6.96 -2.12
N MET A 42 -6.10 7.76 -1.66
CA MET A 42 -5.85 8.02 -0.24
C MET A 42 -6.57 9.27 0.29
N ASP A 43 -7.40 9.92 -0.53
CA ASP A 43 -8.12 11.12 -0.10
C ASP A 43 -9.08 10.80 1.06
N GLY A 44 -9.03 11.62 2.11
CA GLY A 44 -9.82 11.41 3.32
C GLY A 44 -9.34 10.28 4.24
N VAL A 45 -8.23 9.59 3.94
CA VAL A 45 -7.66 8.57 4.84
C VAL A 45 -6.82 9.23 5.92
N VAL A 46 -7.31 9.20 7.16
CA VAL A 46 -6.68 9.93 8.29
C VAL A 46 -5.69 9.06 9.08
N HIS A 47 -5.81 7.74 9.00
CA HIS A 47 -5.11 6.81 9.88
C HIS A 47 -4.16 5.90 9.11
N LYS A 48 -2.94 5.72 9.62
CA LYS A 48 -1.91 4.83 9.06
C LYS A 48 -2.39 3.40 8.85
N PHE A 49 -1.75 2.68 7.93
CA PHE A 49 -2.09 1.30 7.61
C PHE A 49 -1.96 0.40 8.84
N SER A 50 -0.87 0.52 9.61
CA SER A 50 -0.66 -0.22 10.86
C SER A 50 -1.83 -0.11 11.87
N PHE A 51 -2.56 1.01 11.85
CA PHE A 51 -3.71 1.23 12.71
C PHE A 51 -5.00 0.61 12.17
N SER A 52 -5.08 0.31 10.88
CA SER A 52 -6.27 -0.31 10.28
C SER A 52 -6.33 -1.84 10.42
N ILE A 53 -5.17 -2.51 10.49
CA ILE A 53 -5.05 -3.97 10.40
C ILE A 53 -5.91 -4.71 11.41
N GLY A 54 -6.75 -5.63 10.91
CA GLY A 54 -7.53 -6.59 11.70
C GLY A 54 -8.63 -5.97 12.56
N ARG A 55 -8.91 -4.67 12.38
CA ARG A 55 -9.93 -3.98 13.16
C ARG A 55 -11.32 -4.14 12.56
N LYS A 56 -12.30 -4.22 13.46
CA LYS A 56 -13.72 -4.24 13.10
C LYS A 56 -14.23 -2.82 12.92
N LYS A 57 -15.26 -2.68 12.09
CA LYS A 57 -16.00 -1.43 11.91
C LYS A 57 -16.32 -0.77 13.26
N TRP A 58 -16.01 0.51 13.33
CA TRP A 58 -16.38 1.40 14.40
C TRP A 58 -17.71 2.06 14.06
N GLU A 59 -18.68 1.92 14.96
CA GLU A 59 -19.94 2.64 14.84
C GLU A 59 -19.75 4.12 15.19
N ALA A 60 -20.65 4.96 14.65
CA ALA A 60 -20.67 6.37 14.95
C ALA A 60 -21.03 6.60 16.43
N THR A 61 -20.38 7.57 17.04
CA THR A 61 -20.68 8.10 18.37
C THR A 61 -20.94 9.59 18.25
N GLU A 62 -21.45 10.24 19.30
CA GLU A 62 -21.69 11.70 19.28
C GLU A 62 -20.41 12.51 18.96
N ASP A 63 -19.23 11.99 19.33
CA ASP A 63 -17.93 12.65 19.13
C ASP A 63 -17.11 12.12 17.94
N ARG A 64 -17.59 11.11 17.19
CA ARG A 64 -16.81 10.45 16.14
C ARG A 64 -17.68 9.82 15.08
N GLU A 65 -17.34 10.05 13.81
CA GLU A 65 -17.95 9.35 12.69
C GLU A 65 -17.70 7.83 12.72
N ALA A 66 -18.53 7.08 12.01
CA ALA A 66 -18.32 5.65 11.82
C ALA A 66 -17.08 5.43 10.93
N VAL A 67 -16.25 4.44 11.28
CA VAL A 67 -15.06 4.10 10.49
C VAL A 67 -15.13 2.63 10.11
N ASP A 68 -15.15 2.37 8.80
CA ASP A 68 -15.13 1.02 8.24
C ASP A 68 -13.68 0.55 8.06
N TRP A 69 -13.07 0.10 9.15
CA TRP A 69 -11.66 -0.33 9.16
C TRP A 69 -11.32 -1.42 8.13
N PRO A 70 -12.15 -2.46 7.90
CA PRO A 70 -11.91 -3.41 6.83
C PRO A 70 -11.78 -2.74 5.46
N LYS A 71 -12.62 -1.75 5.14
CA LYS A 71 -12.49 -1.00 3.88
C LYS A 71 -11.23 -0.15 3.82
N VAL A 72 -10.83 0.45 4.95
CA VAL A 72 -9.58 1.22 5.04
C VAL A 72 -8.38 0.29 4.79
N GLU A 73 -8.37 -0.89 5.39
CA GLU A 73 -7.33 -1.90 5.18
C GLU A 73 -7.27 -2.38 3.72
N GLU A 74 -8.42 -2.66 3.09
CA GLU A 74 -8.51 -3.05 1.68
C GLU A 74 -7.99 -1.96 0.73
N MET A 75 -8.29 -0.70 1.03
CA MET A 75 -7.77 0.45 0.28
C MET A 75 -6.25 0.54 0.40
N TYR A 76 -5.70 0.37 1.60
CA TYR A 76 -4.25 0.30 1.78
C TYR A 76 -3.61 -0.82 0.96
N LYS A 77 -4.16 -2.04 1.00
CA LYS A 77 -3.71 -3.17 0.18
C LYS A 77 -3.72 -2.83 -1.32
N LYS A 78 -4.80 -2.21 -1.79
CA LYS A 78 -4.93 -1.73 -3.18
C LYS A 78 -3.83 -0.74 -3.53
N VAL A 79 -3.58 0.25 -2.68
CA VAL A 79 -2.57 1.28 -2.92
C VAL A 79 -1.15 0.70 -2.88
N PHE A 80 -0.85 -0.26 -1.99
CA PHE A 80 0.42 -0.97 -2.02
C PHE A 80 0.63 -1.71 -3.34
N ASN A 81 -0.41 -2.38 -3.86
CA ASN A 81 -0.34 -3.05 -5.16
C ASN A 81 -0.20 -2.06 -6.34
N LEU A 82 -0.69 -0.83 -6.18
CA LEU A 82 -0.42 0.25 -7.16
C LEU A 82 1.05 0.65 -7.16
N VAL A 83 1.72 0.73 -6.01
CA VAL A 83 3.10 1.23 -5.92
C VAL A 83 4.17 0.13 -5.91
N LEU A 84 3.82 -1.14 -5.75
CA LEU A 84 4.75 -2.26 -5.80
C LEU A 84 4.73 -2.96 -7.17
N VAL A 85 5.90 -3.37 -7.65
CA VAL A 85 6.06 -4.04 -8.96
C VAL A 85 5.48 -5.45 -8.93
N GLU A 86 5.76 -6.21 -7.88
CA GLU A 86 5.35 -7.61 -7.71
C GLU A 86 4.01 -7.77 -6.97
N GLU A 87 3.41 -6.67 -6.50
CA GLU A 87 2.21 -6.67 -5.66
C GLU A 87 2.42 -7.49 -4.35
N ILE A 88 1.43 -7.51 -3.46
CA ILE A 88 1.42 -8.35 -2.25
C ILE A 88 0.27 -9.33 -2.40
N THR A 89 0.57 -10.63 -2.43
CA THR A 89 -0.46 -11.66 -2.42
C THR A 89 -1.06 -11.83 -1.02
N GLU A 90 -2.28 -12.37 -0.91
CA GLU A 90 -2.91 -12.63 0.40
C GLU A 90 -2.03 -13.48 1.33
N LYS A 91 -1.33 -14.48 0.79
CA LYS A 91 -0.40 -15.31 1.56
C LYS A 91 0.80 -14.52 2.07
N GLU A 92 1.35 -13.63 1.25
CA GLU A 92 2.47 -12.78 1.67
C GLU A 92 1.99 -11.76 2.70
N TYR A 93 0.78 -11.22 2.53
CA TYR A 93 0.17 -10.28 3.46
C TYR A 93 0.06 -10.85 4.87
N GLU A 94 -0.40 -12.10 5.01
CA GLU A 94 -0.50 -12.79 6.30
C GLU A 94 0.85 -13.04 6.98
N LEU A 95 1.95 -12.98 6.21
CA LEU A 95 3.31 -13.23 6.68
C LEU A 95 4.12 -11.95 6.96
N ILE A 96 3.56 -10.77 6.68
CA ILE A 96 4.24 -9.49 6.92
C ILE A 96 4.49 -9.34 8.42
N ASP A 97 5.75 -9.12 8.78
CA ASP A 97 6.15 -8.90 10.17
C ASP A 97 6.02 -7.42 10.57
N GLN A 98 6.28 -7.13 11.85
CA GLN A 98 6.15 -5.77 12.37
C GLN A 98 7.05 -4.77 11.64
N ASP A 99 8.25 -5.18 11.23
CA ASP A 99 9.17 -4.34 10.47
C ASP A 99 8.61 -4.07 9.07
N GLY A 100 8.05 -5.09 8.42
CA GLY A 100 7.36 -4.95 7.14
C GLY A 100 6.15 -4.00 7.19
N ILE A 101 5.36 -4.04 8.26
CA ILE A 101 4.26 -3.10 8.47
C ILE A 101 4.79 -1.66 8.56
N ALA A 102 5.87 -1.43 9.31
CA ALA A 102 6.47 -0.10 9.43
C ALA A 102 7.01 0.40 8.07
N VAL A 103 7.67 -0.48 7.31
CA VAL A 103 8.14 -0.19 5.95
C VAL A 103 6.99 0.21 5.03
N LEU A 104 5.83 -0.45 5.13
CA LEU A 104 4.64 -0.12 4.35
C LEU A 104 4.01 1.22 4.76
N ASP A 105 3.95 1.53 6.06
CA ASP A 105 3.52 2.85 6.54
C ASP A 105 4.41 3.96 5.96
N ASP A 106 5.74 3.79 6.04
CA ASP A 106 6.70 4.79 5.55
C ASP A 106 6.76 4.87 4.01
N LEU A 107 6.38 3.79 3.32
CA LEU A 107 6.36 3.75 1.86
C LEU A 107 5.40 4.80 1.30
N LEU A 108 4.18 4.89 1.85
CA LEU A 108 3.16 5.81 1.35
C LEU A 108 3.44 7.27 1.67
N ASP A 109 4.13 7.53 2.78
CA ASP A 109 4.57 8.88 3.11
C ASP A 109 5.39 9.51 1.96
N ARG A 110 6.14 8.70 1.20
CA ARG A 110 6.92 9.16 0.02
C ARG A 110 6.07 9.58 -1.19
N PHE A 111 4.82 9.12 -1.27
CA PHE A 111 3.89 9.46 -2.36
C PHE A 111 2.93 10.57 -1.94
N LEU A 112 2.64 10.67 -0.63
CA LEU A 112 1.70 11.63 -0.08
C LEU A 112 2.37 12.99 0.22
N PHE A 113 3.64 13.01 0.63
CA PHE A 113 4.40 14.22 0.98
C PHE A 113 5.59 14.46 0.05
#